data_AF-A0A950PVX9-F1
#
_entry.id   AF-A0A950PVX9-F1
#
_cell.length_a   1.000
_cell.length_b   1.000
_cell.length_c   1.000
_cell.angle_alpha   90.00
_cell.angle_beta   90.00
_cell.angle_gamma   90.00
#
_symmetry.space_group_name_H-M   'P 1'
#
loop_
_entity.id
_entity.type
_entity.pdbx_description
1 polymer ?
#
loop_
_entity_poly.entity_id
_entity_poly.type
_entity_poly.pdbx_seq_one_letter_code
_entity_poly.pdbx_strand_id
1 'polypeptide(L)'
;MPKRRLGVALLLPAPFDREVDALRRACDDGALGRIPSHLTLVPPVNVREDAMGDALRVLRGAAASIGSFTLQLGPPATFQPDSPTLYLVVSGPDIQTLGRLRDGVFVPPLERPLTWPFVPHVTLADEMAPDRIEAAVGALAGYRATVTFERVHLLEESKTDSGRVWRPIADAPFASPAIVGRGGIELELSVSEGGDDEIAAFEDREWDTYRVDTLGPHADGEDPFTIAARRDGEIVGAASGYSQGGVAYLRRLMIGRNERGLGIGSQLLAAFESLAAERGCRHLGLRTYADSRAFAFYLGHGWREVARWTWKNEREMVQMRRDL
;
A
#
# COMPACT_ATOMS: atom_id res chain seq x y z
N MET A 1 11.88 -24.28 -0.49
CA MET A 1 11.94 -22.93 0.10
C MET A 1 10.69 -22.17 -0.31
N PRO A 2 10.12 -21.33 0.57
CA PRO A 2 8.97 -20.51 0.25
C PRO A 2 9.28 -19.60 -0.94
N LYS A 3 8.25 -19.31 -1.74
CA LYS A 3 8.35 -18.37 -2.87
C LYS A 3 7.29 -17.30 -2.72
N ARG A 4 7.66 -16.08 -3.06
CA ARG A 4 6.79 -14.91 -3.13
C ARG A 4 6.50 -14.60 -4.59
N ARG A 5 5.26 -14.25 -4.89
CA ARG A 5 4.84 -13.94 -6.27
C ARG A 5 4.88 -12.43 -6.45
N LEU A 6 5.90 -11.97 -7.16
CA LEU A 6 6.23 -10.56 -7.31
C LEU A 6 5.91 -10.04 -8.70
N GLY A 7 5.79 -8.72 -8.81
CA GLY A 7 5.75 -7.97 -10.06
C GLY A 7 6.36 -6.60 -9.85
N VAL A 8 6.81 -5.95 -10.92
CA VAL A 8 7.36 -4.58 -10.85
C VAL A 8 6.51 -3.71 -11.74
N ALA A 9 6.09 -2.55 -11.25
CA ALA A 9 5.26 -1.64 -12.02
C ALA A 9 5.49 -0.17 -11.64
N LEU A 10 5.09 0.71 -12.55
CA LEU A 10 4.83 2.11 -12.26
C LEU A 10 3.37 2.24 -11.86
N LEU A 11 3.10 2.63 -10.62
CA LEU A 11 1.73 2.97 -10.20
C LEU A 11 1.39 4.37 -10.70
N LEU A 12 0.16 4.58 -11.15
CA LEU A 12 -0.26 5.91 -11.58
C LEU A 12 -0.30 6.86 -10.37
N PRO A 13 0.30 8.06 -10.46
CA PRO A 13 0.20 9.05 -9.41
C PRO A 13 -1.16 9.75 -9.44
N ALA A 14 -1.52 10.41 -8.36
CA ALA A 14 -2.66 11.32 -8.36
C ALA A 14 -2.44 12.49 -9.33
N PRO A 15 -3.48 12.94 -10.07
CA PRO A 15 -4.87 12.47 -10.02
C PRO A 15 -5.19 11.29 -10.95
N PHE A 16 -4.22 10.81 -11.73
CA PHE A 16 -4.42 9.81 -12.78
C PHE A 16 -4.81 8.43 -12.24
N ASP A 17 -4.41 8.10 -11.00
CA ASP A 17 -4.87 6.92 -10.28
C ASP A 17 -6.41 6.81 -10.28
N ARG A 18 -7.08 7.89 -9.87
CA ARG A 18 -8.53 7.99 -9.74
C ARG A 18 -9.22 8.11 -11.08
N GLU A 19 -8.61 8.87 -12.00
CA GLU A 19 -9.13 9.04 -13.36
C GLU A 19 -9.17 7.71 -14.10
N VAL A 20 -8.05 6.98 -14.10
CA VAL A 20 -7.97 5.67 -14.75
C VAL A 20 -8.82 4.64 -14.02
N ASP A 21 -8.88 4.63 -12.68
CA ASP A 21 -9.80 3.73 -11.96
C ASP A 21 -11.28 4.04 -12.24
N ALA A 22 -11.63 5.29 -12.57
CA ALA A 22 -12.97 5.63 -13.03
C ALA A 22 -13.26 5.06 -14.43
N LEU A 23 -12.27 5.10 -15.34
CA LEU A 23 -12.37 4.45 -16.65
C LEU A 23 -12.48 2.92 -16.52
N ARG A 24 -11.62 2.30 -15.70
CA ARG A 24 -11.66 0.86 -15.39
C ARG A 24 -13.03 0.44 -14.87
N ARG A 25 -13.62 1.24 -13.96
CA ARG A 25 -15.00 1.02 -13.47
C ARG A 25 -16.05 1.13 -14.57
N ALA A 26 -15.92 2.10 -15.48
CA ALA A 26 -16.84 2.25 -16.61
C ALA A 26 -16.73 1.08 -17.62
N CYS A 27 -15.55 0.45 -17.70
CA CYS A 27 -15.27 -0.72 -18.51
C CYS A 27 -15.59 -2.06 -17.82
N ASP A 28 -16.10 -2.05 -16.57
CA ASP A 28 -16.40 -3.24 -15.76
C ASP A 28 -15.18 -4.14 -15.49
N ASP A 29 -14.04 -3.52 -15.19
CA ASP A 29 -12.79 -4.23 -14.90
C ASP A 29 -12.89 -5.10 -13.64
N GLY A 30 -12.77 -6.42 -13.82
CA GLY A 30 -12.74 -7.38 -12.72
C GLY A 30 -11.54 -7.23 -11.79
N ALA A 31 -10.44 -6.61 -12.23
CA ALA A 31 -9.26 -6.36 -11.40
C ALA A 31 -9.35 -5.08 -10.55
N LEU A 32 -10.42 -4.28 -10.72
CA LEU A 32 -10.60 -3.03 -9.98
C LEU A 32 -10.57 -3.26 -8.46
N GLY A 33 -9.72 -2.50 -7.76
CA GLY A 33 -9.53 -2.64 -6.31
C GLY A 33 -8.69 -3.85 -5.85
N ARG A 34 -8.39 -4.79 -6.75
CA ARG A 34 -7.46 -5.91 -6.48
C ARG A 34 -6.01 -5.59 -6.85
N ILE A 35 -5.81 -4.65 -7.77
CA ILE A 35 -4.50 -4.10 -8.12
C ILE A 35 -4.65 -2.61 -8.44
N PRO A 36 -3.75 -1.72 -7.95
CA PRO A 36 -3.77 -0.32 -8.33
C PRO A 36 -3.60 -0.13 -9.85
N SER A 37 -4.08 0.97 -10.42
CA SER A 37 -3.83 1.29 -11.82
C SER A 37 -2.33 1.48 -12.07
N HIS A 38 -1.80 0.81 -13.09
CA HIS A 38 -0.35 0.64 -13.23
C HIS A 38 0.09 0.38 -14.68
N LEU A 39 1.37 0.60 -14.92
CA LEU A 39 2.12 0.15 -16.09
C LEU A 39 3.08 -0.96 -15.64
N THR A 40 2.84 -2.20 -16.09
CA THR A 40 3.66 -3.36 -15.71
C THR A 40 5.02 -3.31 -16.39
N LEU A 41 6.09 -3.43 -15.61
CA LEU A 41 7.46 -3.62 -16.10
C LEU A 41 7.82 -5.11 -16.03
N VAL A 42 7.73 -5.72 -14.85
CA VAL A 42 7.96 -7.16 -14.68
C VAL A 42 6.62 -7.86 -14.42
N PRO A 43 6.14 -8.71 -15.33
CA PRO A 43 4.93 -9.50 -15.11
C PRO A 43 5.16 -10.53 -13.98
N PRO A 44 4.09 -11.12 -13.43
CA PRO A 44 4.19 -11.99 -12.25
C PRO A 44 5.30 -13.04 -12.36
N VAL A 45 6.19 -13.05 -11.37
CA VAL A 45 7.36 -13.94 -11.25
C VAL A 45 7.43 -14.53 -9.83
N ASN A 46 7.83 -15.79 -9.72
CA ASN A 46 7.99 -16.44 -8.41
C ASN A 46 9.44 -16.31 -7.96
N VAL A 47 9.69 -15.50 -6.94
CA VAL A 47 11.01 -15.26 -6.35
C VAL A 47 11.14 -16.06 -5.05
N ARG A 48 12.32 -16.64 -4.80
CA ARG A 48 12.56 -17.34 -3.53
C ARG A 48 12.68 -16.30 -2.41
N GLU A 49 12.22 -16.67 -1.22
CA GLU A 49 12.27 -15.77 -0.07
C GLU A 49 13.69 -15.32 0.29
N ASP A 50 14.69 -16.19 0.15
CA ASP A 50 16.10 -15.87 0.38
C ASP A 50 16.74 -14.99 -0.71
N ALA A 51 16.04 -14.75 -1.83
CA ALA A 51 16.47 -13.85 -2.89
C ALA A 51 15.75 -12.49 -2.85
N MET A 52 14.97 -12.20 -1.80
CA MET A 52 14.22 -10.94 -1.70
C MET A 52 15.14 -9.71 -1.62
N GLY A 53 16.24 -9.78 -0.87
CA GLY A 53 17.22 -8.69 -0.81
C GLY A 53 17.85 -8.40 -2.18
N ASP A 54 18.03 -9.42 -3.01
CA ASP A 54 18.51 -9.25 -4.39
C ASP A 54 17.47 -8.56 -5.28
N ALA A 55 16.19 -8.92 -5.16
CA ALA A 55 15.11 -8.25 -5.87
C ALA A 55 15.00 -6.76 -5.50
N LEU A 56 15.11 -6.44 -4.20
CA LEU A 56 15.10 -5.06 -3.70
C LEU A 56 16.31 -4.26 -4.22
N ARG A 57 17.49 -4.87 -4.26
CA ARG A 57 18.70 -4.23 -4.81
C ARG A 57 18.58 -3.95 -6.31
N VAL A 58 18.00 -4.87 -7.07
CA VAL A 58 17.71 -4.66 -8.50
C VAL A 58 16.76 -3.48 -8.68
N LEU A 59 15.68 -3.41 -7.89
CA LEU A 59 14.73 -2.30 -7.92
C LEU A 59 15.42 -0.95 -7.65
N ARG A 60 16.16 -0.86 -6.54
CA ARG A 60 16.87 0.36 -6.12
C ARG A 60 17.95 0.77 -7.13
N GLY A 61 18.74 -0.18 -7.63
CA GLY A 61 19.80 0.07 -8.61
C GLY A 61 19.25 0.57 -9.95
N ALA A 62 18.17 -0.02 -10.44
CA ALA A 62 17.51 0.45 -11.67
C ALA A 62 16.95 1.87 -11.50
N ALA A 63 16.29 2.15 -10.37
CA ALA A 63 15.71 3.46 -10.08
C ALA A 63 16.77 4.57 -9.93
N ALA A 64 17.88 4.30 -9.24
CA ALA A 64 18.95 5.27 -8.99
C ALA A 64 19.66 5.74 -10.28
N SER A 65 19.56 4.96 -11.36
CA SER A 65 20.15 5.27 -12.66
C SER A 65 19.27 6.16 -13.56
N ILE A 66 18.08 6.52 -13.07
CA ILE A 66 17.04 7.19 -13.84
C ILE A 66 16.54 8.43 -13.07
N GLY A 67 16.30 9.52 -13.80
CA GLY A 67 15.59 10.68 -13.28
C GLY A 67 14.08 10.56 -13.50
N SER A 68 13.29 11.33 -12.78
CA SER A 68 11.84 11.42 -13.01
C SER A 68 11.53 11.72 -14.48
N PHE A 69 10.53 11.04 -15.05
CA PHE A 69 10.27 11.09 -16.49
C PHE A 69 8.78 11.09 -16.81
N THR A 70 8.43 11.57 -18.00
CA THR A 70 7.05 11.84 -18.38
C THR A 70 6.61 11.02 -19.58
N LEU A 71 5.45 10.37 -19.47
CA LEU A 71 4.83 9.57 -20.51
C LEU A 71 3.46 10.14 -20.90
N GLN A 72 3.03 9.84 -22.11
CA GLN A 72 1.68 10.08 -22.64
C GLN A 72 0.88 8.78 -22.56
N LEU A 73 -0.27 8.80 -21.89
CA LEU A 73 -1.25 7.73 -21.87
C LEU A 73 -2.39 8.02 -22.86
N GLY A 74 -2.81 7.00 -23.58
CA GLY A 74 -3.85 7.09 -24.60
C GLY A 74 -3.28 7.28 -26.02
N PRO A 75 -4.08 7.05 -27.08
CA PRO A 75 -5.48 6.63 -27.07
C PRO A 75 -5.68 5.22 -26.49
N PRO A 76 -6.94 4.81 -26.22
CA PRO A 76 -7.25 3.41 -25.98
C PRO A 76 -6.89 2.56 -27.21
N ALA A 77 -6.42 1.35 -26.96
CA ALA A 77 -6.16 0.32 -27.95
C ALA A 77 -6.51 -1.06 -27.38
N THR A 78 -6.41 -2.09 -28.21
CA THR A 78 -6.70 -3.46 -27.81
C THR A 78 -5.63 -4.43 -28.29
N PHE A 79 -5.49 -5.55 -27.57
CA PHE A 79 -4.69 -6.70 -28.00
C PHE A 79 -5.50 -7.73 -28.79
N GLN A 80 -6.74 -7.41 -29.21
CA GLN A 80 -7.46 -8.29 -30.11
C GLN A 80 -6.72 -8.46 -31.45
N PRO A 81 -6.77 -9.65 -32.07
CA PRO A 81 -7.52 -10.85 -31.63
C PRO A 81 -6.79 -11.71 -30.59
N ASP A 82 -5.53 -11.42 -30.24
CA ASP A 82 -4.71 -12.26 -29.37
C ASP A 82 -5.19 -12.32 -27.91
N SER A 83 -5.69 -11.20 -27.37
CA SER A 83 -6.38 -11.19 -26.08
C SER A 83 -7.47 -10.11 -25.99
N PRO A 84 -8.58 -10.38 -25.28
CA PRO A 84 -9.68 -9.42 -25.08
C PRO A 84 -9.34 -8.36 -24.02
N THR A 85 -8.24 -7.63 -24.25
CA THR A 85 -7.73 -6.62 -23.32
C THR A 85 -7.90 -5.24 -23.93
N LEU A 86 -8.50 -4.32 -23.18
CA LEU A 86 -8.55 -2.89 -23.47
C LEU A 86 -7.49 -2.18 -22.63
N TYR A 87 -6.66 -1.34 -23.25
CA TYR A 87 -5.60 -0.63 -22.55
C TYR A 87 -5.37 0.77 -23.12
N LEU A 88 -4.71 1.63 -22.35
CA LEU A 88 -4.18 2.91 -22.82
C LEU A 88 -2.77 2.70 -23.37
N VAL A 89 -2.55 3.13 -24.61
CA VAL A 89 -1.21 3.15 -25.23
C VAL A 89 -0.30 4.06 -24.41
N VAL A 90 0.94 3.63 -24.20
CA VAL A 90 1.97 4.45 -23.55
C VAL A 90 2.96 4.93 -24.60
N SER A 91 3.19 6.23 -24.65
CA SER A 91 4.09 6.88 -25.61
C SER A 91 4.74 8.12 -24.98
N GLY A 92 5.39 8.96 -25.78
CA GLY A 92 5.97 10.22 -25.33
C GLY A 92 7.49 10.29 -25.45
N PRO A 93 8.09 11.45 -25.12
CA PRO A 93 9.51 11.71 -25.35
C PRO A 93 10.42 10.80 -24.51
N ASP A 94 9.97 10.39 -23.31
CA ASP A 94 10.77 9.58 -22.40
C ASP A 94 10.52 8.06 -22.53
N ILE A 95 9.94 7.61 -23.64
CA ILE A 95 9.66 6.17 -23.85
C ILE A 95 10.94 5.32 -23.80
N GLN A 96 12.09 5.88 -24.18
CA GLN A 96 13.39 5.20 -24.08
C GLN A 96 13.85 5.07 -22.62
N THR A 97 13.51 6.04 -21.76
CA THR A 97 13.79 5.95 -20.32
C THR A 97 12.96 4.85 -19.67
N LEU A 98 11.69 4.69 -20.08
CA LEU A 98 10.87 3.53 -19.68
C LEU A 98 11.52 2.21 -20.10
N GLY A 99 12.05 2.13 -21.32
CA GLY A 99 12.77 0.95 -21.82
C GLY A 99 14.00 0.62 -20.95
N ARG A 100 14.84 1.61 -20.65
CA ARG A 100 16.00 1.43 -19.75
C ARG A 100 15.59 0.97 -18.36
N LEU A 101 14.51 1.54 -17.80
CA LEU A 101 13.98 1.12 -16.51
C LEU A 101 13.54 -0.35 -16.57
N ARG A 102 12.76 -0.70 -17.60
CA ARG A 102 12.25 -2.04 -17.87
C ARG A 102 13.38 -3.06 -17.96
N ASP A 103 14.46 -2.73 -18.66
CA ASP A 103 15.62 -3.61 -18.80
C ASP A 103 16.38 -3.74 -17.48
N GLY A 104 16.56 -2.63 -16.75
CA GLY A 104 17.23 -2.61 -15.46
C GLY A 104 16.53 -3.44 -14.38
N VAL A 105 15.19 -3.48 -14.38
CA VAL A 105 14.42 -4.28 -13.40
C VAL A 105 14.17 -5.73 -13.84
N PHE A 106 14.37 -6.05 -15.12
CA PHE A 106 14.09 -7.38 -15.67
C PHE A 106 15.36 -8.22 -15.83
N VAL A 107 16.01 -8.43 -14.70
CA VAL A 107 17.20 -9.24 -14.53
C VAL A 107 16.97 -10.21 -13.36
N PRO A 108 17.79 -11.27 -13.16
CA PRO A 108 17.65 -12.12 -11.98
C PRO A 108 17.63 -11.29 -10.68
N PRO A 109 16.78 -11.63 -9.69
CA PRO A 109 15.84 -12.76 -9.64
C PRO A 109 14.44 -12.46 -10.21
N LEU A 110 14.23 -11.28 -10.81
CA LEU A 110 12.94 -10.81 -11.33
C LEU A 110 12.70 -11.20 -12.79
N GLU A 111 13.73 -11.63 -13.51
CA GLU A 111 13.60 -12.11 -14.88
C GLU A 111 12.70 -13.36 -14.97
N ARG A 112 12.04 -13.51 -16.11
CA ARG A 112 11.30 -14.72 -16.45
C ARG A 112 11.16 -14.89 -17.95
N PRO A 113 10.86 -16.09 -18.43
CA PRO A 113 10.46 -16.28 -19.82
C PRO A 113 9.19 -15.48 -20.14
N LEU A 114 9.21 -14.80 -21.29
CA LEU A 114 8.09 -14.06 -21.85
C LEU A 114 7.53 -14.79 -23.07
N THR A 115 6.21 -14.75 -23.22
CA THR A 115 5.52 -15.24 -24.43
C THR A 115 5.49 -14.19 -25.52
N TRP A 116 5.45 -12.91 -25.14
CA TRP A 116 5.29 -11.76 -26.03
C TRP A 116 6.33 -10.69 -25.70
N PRO A 117 6.73 -9.86 -26.69
CA PRO A 117 7.59 -8.71 -26.42
C PRO A 117 6.92 -7.74 -25.45
N PHE A 118 7.74 -6.92 -24.79
CA PHE A 118 7.23 -5.87 -23.93
C PHE A 118 6.52 -4.80 -24.77
N VAL A 119 5.20 -4.64 -24.53
CA VAL A 119 4.41 -3.52 -25.05
C VAL A 119 4.01 -2.67 -23.85
N PRO A 120 4.47 -1.42 -23.72
CA PRO A 120 4.11 -0.60 -22.57
C PRO A 120 2.65 -0.15 -22.68
N HIS A 121 1.86 -0.48 -21.66
CA HIS A 121 0.42 -0.18 -21.63
C HIS A 121 -0.07 -0.03 -20.20
N VAL A 122 -1.22 0.63 -20.05
CA VAL A 122 -2.01 0.66 -18.81
C VAL A 122 -3.35 0.00 -19.09
N THR A 123 -3.61 -1.16 -18.47
CA THR A 123 -4.85 -1.92 -18.68
C THR A 123 -6.05 -1.18 -18.12
N LEU A 124 -7.12 -1.09 -18.91
CA LEU A 124 -8.42 -0.59 -18.48
C LEU A 124 -9.38 -1.71 -18.12
N ALA A 125 -9.36 -2.82 -18.87
CA ALA A 125 -10.11 -4.04 -18.55
C ALA A 125 -9.48 -5.22 -19.27
N ASP A 126 -9.43 -6.37 -18.60
CA ASP A 126 -9.17 -7.68 -19.21
C ASP A 126 -10.49 -8.46 -19.36
N GLU A 127 -10.45 -9.54 -20.17
CA GLU A 127 -11.59 -10.45 -20.38
C GLU A 127 -12.90 -9.76 -20.82
N MET A 128 -12.79 -8.62 -21.49
CA MET A 128 -13.94 -7.80 -21.89
C MET A 128 -14.62 -8.37 -23.15
N ALA A 129 -15.95 -8.32 -23.20
CA ALA A 129 -16.71 -8.79 -24.37
C ALA A 129 -16.28 -8.04 -25.66
N PRO A 130 -16.08 -8.72 -26.81
CA PRO A 130 -15.50 -8.10 -28.01
C PRO A 130 -16.23 -6.85 -28.53
N ASP A 131 -17.56 -6.88 -28.55
CA ASP A 131 -18.43 -5.77 -28.96
C ASP A 131 -18.28 -4.56 -28.02
N ARG A 132 -18.08 -4.82 -26.73
CA ARG A 132 -17.82 -3.79 -25.71
C ARG A 132 -16.44 -3.15 -25.88
N ILE A 133 -15.43 -3.91 -26.29
CA ILE A 133 -14.07 -3.40 -26.54
C ILE A 133 -14.11 -2.37 -27.68
N GLU A 134 -14.74 -2.70 -28.81
CA GLU A 134 -14.84 -1.77 -29.96
C GLU A 134 -15.54 -0.47 -29.57
N ALA A 135 -16.67 -0.57 -28.86
CA ALA A 135 -17.40 0.59 -28.36
C ALA A 135 -16.56 1.44 -27.39
N ALA A 136 -15.80 0.81 -26.50
CA ALA A 136 -14.93 1.51 -25.54
C ALA A 136 -13.75 2.22 -26.23
N VAL A 137 -13.13 1.59 -27.25
CA VAL A 137 -12.09 2.23 -28.07
C VAL A 137 -12.64 3.50 -28.74
N GLY A 138 -13.83 3.42 -29.33
CA GLY A 138 -14.48 4.58 -29.95
C GLY A 138 -14.84 5.68 -28.95
N ALA A 139 -15.46 5.31 -27.82
CA ALA A 139 -15.90 6.27 -26.81
C ALA A 139 -14.75 6.99 -26.10
N LEU A 140 -13.61 6.31 -25.92
CA LEU A 140 -12.45 6.85 -25.21
C LEU A 140 -11.35 7.37 -26.17
N ALA A 141 -11.60 7.43 -27.48
CA ALA A 141 -10.59 7.77 -28.50
C ALA A 141 -9.87 9.10 -28.24
N GLY A 142 -10.54 10.07 -27.62
CA GLY A 142 -9.99 11.39 -27.26
C GLY A 142 -9.18 11.43 -25.97
N TYR A 143 -9.18 10.38 -25.15
CA TYR A 143 -8.49 10.39 -23.86
C TYR A 143 -6.98 10.50 -24.05
N ARG A 144 -6.37 11.53 -23.47
CA ARG A 144 -4.92 11.72 -23.38
C ARG A 144 -4.56 12.25 -22.01
N ALA A 145 -3.56 11.64 -21.38
CA ALA A 145 -3.03 12.10 -20.10
C ALA A 145 -1.50 12.14 -20.16
N THR A 146 -0.91 13.25 -19.71
CA THR A 146 0.55 13.38 -19.56
C THR A 146 0.90 13.11 -18.10
N VAL A 147 1.63 12.04 -17.85
CA VAL A 147 1.87 11.50 -16.51
C VAL A 147 3.36 11.47 -16.22
N THR A 148 3.77 12.13 -15.14
CA THR A 148 5.15 12.09 -14.63
C THR A 148 5.27 11.00 -13.58
N PHE A 149 6.25 10.11 -13.74
CA PHE A 149 6.59 9.09 -12.75
C PHE A 149 7.87 9.48 -12.03
N GLU A 150 7.85 9.35 -10.71
CA GLU A 150 8.96 9.71 -9.82
C GLU A 150 9.54 8.49 -9.08
N ARG A 151 8.93 7.30 -9.25
CA ARG A 151 9.35 6.07 -8.58
C ARG A 151 8.82 4.82 -9.25
N VAL A 152 9.44 3.68 -8.94
CA VAL A 152 9.03 2.33 -9.33
C VAL A 152 8.66 1.51 -8.10
N HIS A 153 7.74 0.56 -8.23
CA HIS A 153 7.23 -0.24 -7.12
C HIS A 153 7.45 -1.73 -7.35
N LEU A 154 7.79 -2.44 -6.27
CA LEU A 154 7.71 -3.88 -6.18
C LEU A 154 6.37 -4.26 -5.56
N LEU A 155 5.61 -5.10 -6.26
CA LEU A 155 4.30 -5.57 -5.86
C LEU A 155 4.37 -7.04 -5.47
N GLU A 156 3.57 -7.44 -4.49
CA GLU A 156 3.37 -8.83 -4.12
C GLU A 156 1.90 -9.24 -4.24
N GLU A 157 1.67 -10.42 -4.78
CA GLU A 157 0.35 -11.06 -4.81
C GLU A 157 0.08 -11.82 -3.50
N SER A 158 -1.03 -11.50 -2.86
CA SER A 158 -1.56 -12.24 -1.72
C SER A 158 -2.93 -12.83 -2.06
N LYS A 159 -3.24 -14.01 -1.50
CA LYS A 159 -4.58 -14.60 -1.61
C LYS A 159 -5.46 -14.06 -0.48
N THR A 160 -6.63 -13.55 -0.85
CA THR A 160 -7.70 -13.13 0.07
C THR A 160 -8.97 -13.92 -0.22
N ASP A 161 -9.96 -13.83 0.66
CA ASP A 161 -11.28 -14.45 0.43
C ASP A 161 -11.98 -13.89 -0.82
N SER A 162 -11.71 -12.61 -1.14
CA SER A 162 -12.17 -11.92 -2.36
C SER A 162 -11.32 -12.17 -3.61
N GLY A 163 -10.34 -13.09 -3.54
CA GLY A 163 -9.44 -13.43 -4.65
C GLY A 163 -8.01 -12.91 -4.44
N ARG A 164 -7.24 -12.88 -5.53
CA ARG A 164 -5.83 -12.43 -5.51
C ARG A 164 -5.76 -10.91 -5.48
N VAL A 165 -4.94 -10.36 -4.59
CA VAL A 165 -4.74 -8.91 -4.42
C VAL A 165 -3.25 -8.60 -4.48
N TRP A 166 -2.90 -7.62 -5.29
CA TRP A 166 -1.54 -7.11 -5.44
C TRP A 166 -1.37 -5.84 -4.60
N ARG A 167 -0.32 -5.82 -3.77
CA ARG A 167 0.01 -4.65 -2.94
C ARG A 167 1.48 -4.26 -3.14
N PRO A 168 1.79 -2.96 -3.17
CA PRO A 168 3.18 -2.53 -3.12
C PRO A 168 3.79 -2.96 -1.78
N ILE A 169 4.97 -3.55 -1.83
CA ILE A 169 5.75 -3.97 -0.66
C ILE A 169 7.06 -3.21 -0.53
N ALA A 170 7.48 -2.52 -1.60
CA ALA A 170 8.62 -1.61 -1.61
C ALA A 170 8.48 -0.63 -2.79
N ASP A 171 9.15 0.51 -2.69
CA ASP A 171 9.29 1.49 -3.77
C ASP A 171 10.73 2.04 -3.82
N ALA A 172 11.11 2.56 -4.98
CA ALA A 172 12.40 3.23 -5.17
C ALA A 172 12.22 4.50 -6.00
N PRO A 173 12.62 5.68 -5.49
CA PRO A 173 12.52 6.94 -6.22
C PRO A 173 13.51 7.00 -7.38
N PHE A 174 13.14 7.72 -8.45
CA PHE A 174 14.01 8.05 -9.58
C PHE A 174 14.92 9.24 -9.24
N ALA A 175 15.78 8.99 -8.26
CA ALA A 175 16.80 9.91 -7.80
C ALA A 175 18.00 9.10 -7.35
N SER A 176 19.20 9.64 -7.58
CA SER A 176 20.39 9.09 -6.95
C SER A 176 20.29 9.30 -5.44
N PRO A 177 20.57 8.28 -4.63
CA PRO A 177 20.63 8.42 -3.19
C PRO A 177 21.61 9.53 -2.77
N ALA A 178 21.28 10.26 -1.71
CA ALA A 178 22.17 11.31 -1.22
C ALA A 178 23.33 10.67 -0.45
N ILE A 179 24.56 10.85 -0.95
CA ILE A 179 25.77 10.44 -0.23
C ILE A 179 26.15 11.54 0.75
N VAL A 180 26.11 11.24 2.05
CA VAL A 180 26.50 12.16 3.12
C VAL A 180 27.77 11.64 3.78
N GLY A 181 28.85 12.42 3.65
CA GLY A 181 30.12 12.16 4.34
C GLY A 181 30.31 13.12 5.51
N ARG A 182 30.26 12.63 6.75
CA ARG A 182 30.69 13.42 7.92
C ARG A 182 31.47 12.55 8.89
N GLY A 183 32.70 12.96 9.20
CA GLY A 183 33.54 12.28 10.21
C GLY A 183 34.09 10.91 9.81
N GLY A 184 34.27 10.63 8.51
CA GLY A 184 34.82 9.35 8.02
C GLY A 184 33.79 8.25 7.78
N ILE A 185 32.50 8.56 7.92
CA ILE A 185 31.40 7.66 7.58
C ILE A 185 30.76 8.17 6.28
N GLU A 186 30.68 7.29 5.28
CA GLU A 186 29.94 7.51 4.05
C GLU A 186 28.57 6.84 4.16
N LEU A 187 27.50 7.63 4.10
CA LEU A 187 26.13 7.16 4.22
C LEU A 187 25.37 7.38 2.92
N GLU A 188 24.65 6.35 2.49
CA GLU A 188 23.66 6.45 1.44
C GLU A 188 22.27 6.69 2.05
N LEU A 189 21.67 7.85 1.78
CA LEU A 189 20.33 8.18 2.26
C LEU A 189 19.32 8.06 1.10
N SER A 190 18.32 7.21 1.30
CA SER A 190 17.18 7.03 0.39
C SER A 190 15.86 7.30 1.12
N VAL A 191 14.82 7.65 0.34
CA VAL A 191 13.47 7.90 0.84
C VAL A 191 12.51 6.92 0.15
N SER A 192 11.72 6.20 0.94
CA SER A 192 10.65 5.31 0.46
C SER A 192 9.34 5.62 1.19
N GLU A 193 8.21 5.23 0.61
CA GLU A 193 6.89 5.48 1.20
C GLU A 193 6.55 4.55 2.37
N GLY A 194 6.97 3.29 2.27
CA GLY A 194 6.60 2.23 3.22
C GLY A 194 7.77 1.50 3.87
N GLY A 195 9.01 1.80 3.49
CA GLY A 195 10.14 0.91 3.77
C GLY A 195 10.09 -0.37 2.93
N ASP A 196 10.97 -1.31 3.27
CA ASP A 196 10.97 -2.68 2.74
C ASP A 196 11.29 -3.67 3.87
N ASP A 197 11.29 -4.96 3.57
CA ASP A 197 11.53 -6.00 4.58
C ASP A 197 12.94 -5.93 5.20
N GLU A 198 13.93 -5.37 4.50
CA GLU A 198 15.27 -5.18 5.06
C GLU A 198 15.25 -4.10 6.13
N ILE A 199 14.53 -3.00 5.90
CA ILE A 199 14.31 -1.92 6.88
C ILE A 199 13.55 -2.46 8.10
N ALA A 200 12.44 -3.18 7.88
CA ALA A 200 11.66 -3.75 8.98
C ALA A 200 12.49 -4.72 9.84
N ALA A 201 13.26 -5.62 9.21
CA ALA A 201 14.12 -6.56 9.92
C ALA A 201 15.27 -5.88 10.67
N PHE A 202 15.78 -4.75 10.15
CA PHE A 202 16.75 -3.91 10.86
C PHE A 202 16.11 -3.25 12.08
N GLU A 203 14.97 -2.58 11.91
CA GLU A 203 14.26 -1.92 13.01
C GLU A 203 13.89 -2.90 14.13
N ASP A 204 13.31 -4.05 13.80
CA ASP A 204 12.91 -5.06 14.78
C ASP A 204 14.10 -5.54 15.62
N ARG A 205 15.25 -5.81 14.97
CA ARG A 205 16.45 -6.33 15.64
C ARG A 205 17.16 -5.26 16.49
N GLU A 206 17.38 -4.08 15.93
CA GLU A 206 18.12 -3.02 16.61
C GLU A 206 17.28 -2.34 17.68
N TRP A 207 15.96 -2.23 17.50
CA TRP A 207 15.07 -1.65 18.50
C TRP A 207 14.99 -2.51 19.76
N ASP A 208 14.91 -3.84 19.64
CA ASP A 208 14.89 -4.70 20.82
C ASP A 208 16.22 -4.62 21.60
N THR A 209 17.35 -4.60 20.88
CA THR A 209 18.68 -4.42 21.48
C THR A 209 18.77 -3.07 22.20
N TYR A 210 18.41 -1.98 21.52
CA TYR A 210 18.41 -0.63 22.09
C TYR A 210 17.50 -0.51 23.33
N ARG A 211 16.29 -1.09 23.27
CA ARG A 211 15.33 -1.13 24.37
C ARG A 211 15.95 -1.80 25.60
N VAL A 212 16.55 -2.98 25.42
CA VAL A 212 17.18 -3.72 26.53
C VAL A 212 18.37 -2.95 27.09
N ASP A 213 19.25 -2.44 26.24
CA ASP A 213 20.49 -1.76 26.67
C ASP A 213 20.22 -0.41 27.34
N THR A 214 19.21 0.33 26.86
CA THR A 214 18.95 1.71 27.30
C THR A 214 17.85 1.79 28.36
N LEU A 215 16.77 1.02 28.20
CA LEU A 215 15.59 1.06 29.09
C LEU A 215 15.58 -0.11 30.09
N GLY A 216 16.47 -1.09 29.91
CA GLY A 216 16.60 -2.27 30.77
C GLY A 216 15.72 -3.45 30.33
N PRO A 217 16.01 -4.67 30.82
CA PRO A 217 15.31 -5.90 30.40
C PRO A 217 13.83 -5.92 30.79
N HIS A 218 13.41 -5.07 31.73
CA HIS A 218 12.03 -4.95 32.21
C HIS A 218 11.26 -3.80 31.54
N ALA A 219 11.83 -3.12 30.54
CA ALA A 219 11.11 -2.09 29.81
C ALA A 219 9.94 -2.71 29.02
N ASP A 220 8.72 -2.24 29.29
CA ASP A 220 7.52 -2.72 28.60
C ASP A 220 7.63 -2.45 27.09
N GLY A 221 7.71 -3.53 26.30
CA GLY A 221 7.48 -3.48 24.87
C GLY A 221 6.00 -3.21 24.56
N GLU A 222 5.68 -2.91 23.31
CA GLU A 222 4.29 -2.95 22.87
C GLU A 222 3.82 -4.42 22.88
N ASP A 223 2.76 -4.72 23.65
CA ASP A 223 2.05 -6.00 23.59
C ASP A 223 0.82 -5.82 22.68
N PRO A 224 0.90 -6.17 21.37
CA PRO A 224 -0.18 -5.99 20.43
C PRO A 224 -1.31 -6.99 20.66
N PHE A 225 -2.54 -6.55 20.43
CA PHE A 225 -3.72 -7.44 20.51
C PHE A 225 -4.81 -7.03 19.53
N THR A 226 -5.67 -7.99 19.20
CA THR A 226 -6.83 -7.79 18.33
C THR A 226 -8.03 -8.55 18.88
N ILE A 227 -9.17 -7.87 18.95
CA ILE A 227 -10.47 -8.43 19.32
C ILE A 227 -11.33 -8.45 18.05
N ALA A 228 -11.77 -9.64 17.65
CA ALA A 228 -12.62 -9.82 16.47
C ALA A 228 -14.06 -10.13 16.90
N ALA A 229 -15.03 -9.38 16.37
CA ALA A 229 -16.44 -9.71 16.46
C ALA A 229 -16.81 -10.61 15.29
N ARG A 230 -17.33 -11.81 15.59
CA ARG A 230 -17.81 -12.76 14.59
C ARG A 230 -19.30 -13.03 14.73
N ARG A 231 -20.00 -13.16 13.61
CA ARG A 231 -21.39 -13.62 13.54
C ARG A 231 -21.45 -14.73 12.51
N ASP A 232 -21.97 -15.89 12.91
CA ASP A 232 -22.08 -17.07 12.04
C ASP A 232 -20.72 -17.49 11.43
N GLY A 233 -19.63 -17.31 12.18
CA GLY A 233 -18.25 -17.61 11.76
C GLY A 233 -17.55 -16.48 10.99
N GLU A 234 -18.29 -15.52 10.45
CA GLU A 234 -17.78 -14.41 9.64
C GLU A 234 -17.37 -13.20 10.49
N ILE A 235 -16.29 -12.51 10.10
CA ILE A 235 -15.83 -11.29 10.79
C ILE A 235 -16.73 -10.11 10.40
N VAL A 236 -17.44 -9.57 11.40
CA VAL A 236 -18.34 -8.41 11.24
C VAL A 236 -17.75 -7.12 11.80
N GLY A 237 -16.66 -7.21 12.55
CA GLY A 237 -15.88 -6.07 13.03
C GLY A 237 -14.64 -6.48 13.82
N ALA A 238 -13.74 -5.53 14.06
CA ALA A 238 -12.55 -5.75 14.88
C ALA A 238 -12.08 -4.46 15.57
N ALA A 239 -11.50 -4.63 16.76
CA ALA A 239 -10.72 -3.61 17.46
C ALA A 239 -9.26 -4.12 17.58
N SER A 240 -8.28 -3.29 17.24
CA SER A 240 -6.87 -3.63 17.40
C SER A 240 -6.06 -2.47 17.95
N GLY A 241 -5.01 -2.83 18.70
CA GLY A 241 -4.20 -1.89 19.45
C GLY A 241 -3.03 -2.60 20.12
N TYR A 242 -2.45 -1.94 21.10
CA TYR A 242 -1.38 -2.48 21.93
C TYR A 242 -1.49 -1.94 23.35
N SER A 243 -0.91 -2.65 24.30
CA SER A 243 -0.73 -2.20 25.68
C SER A 243 0.74 -1.98 25.97
N GLN A 244 1.07 -0.88 26.65
CA GLN A 244 2.43 -0.54 27.05
C GLN A 244 2.40 0.41 28.25
N GLY A 245 3.21 0.15 29.28
CA GLY A 245 3.41 1.09 30.40
C GLY A 245 2.13 1.48 31.15
N GLY A 246 1.16 0.56 31.23
CA GLY A 246 -0.15 0.82 31.83
C GLY A 246 -1.11 1.66 30.98
N VAL A 247 -0.85 1.78 29.67
CA VAL A 247 -1.74 2.42 28.70
C VAL A 247 -2.11 1.42 27.61
N ALA A 248 -3.40 1.33 27.26
CA ALA A 248 -3.83 0.61 26.06
C ALA A 248 -4.21 1.60 24.96
N TYR A 249 -3.55 1.50 23.82
CA TYR A 249 -3.76 2.41 22.69
C TYR A 249 -4.63 1.74 21.62
N LEU A 250 -5.84 2.25 21.41
CA LEU A 250 -6.75 1.76 20.36
C LEU A 250 -6.30 2.32 19.01
N ARG A 251 -5.71 1.47 18.17
CA ARG A 251 -5.18 1.84 16.86
C ARG A 251 -6.25 1.81 15.78
N ARG A 252 -7.13 0.81 15.78
CA ARG A 252 -8.23 0.65 14.79
C ARG A 252 -9.48 0.07 15.44
N LEU A 253 -10.65 0.58 15.08
CA LEU A 253 -11.97 0.01 15.40
C LEU A 253 -12.86 0.05 14.16
N MET A 254 -13.02 -1.08 13.48
CA MET A 254 -13.74 -1.15 12.20
C MET A 254 -14.91 -2.10 12.26
N ILE A 255 -16.04 -1.67 11.67
CA ILE A 255 -17.27 -2.45 11.51
C ILE A 255 -17.57 -2.56 10.03
N GLY A 256 -17.95 -3.77 9.60
CA GLY A 256 -18.43 -4.05 8.26
C GLY A 256 -19.53 -3.06 7.86
N ARG A 257 -19.62 -2.75 6.56
CA ARG A 257 -20.48 -1.67 6.07
C ARG A 257 -21.96 -1.91 6.41
N ASN A 258 -22.41 -3.16 6.29
CA ASN A 258 -23.81 -3.56 6.44
C ASN A 258 -24.17 -3.87 7.91
N GLU A 259 -23.17 -3.92 8.78
CA GLU A 259 -23.25 -4.32 10.18
C GLU A 259 -23.17 -3.12 11.13
N ARG A 260 -23.02 -1.90 10.57
CA ARG A 260 -23.02 -0.64 11.32
C ARG A 260 -24.40 -0.32 11.88
N GLY A 261 -24.41 0.34 13.04
CA GLY A 261 -25.65 0.71 13.74
C GLY A 261 -26.24 -0.41 14.60
N LEU A 262 -25.67 -1.61 14.56
CA LEU A 262 -26.13 -2.78 15.35
C LEU A 262 -25.49 -2.88 16.75
N GLY A 263 -24.79 -1.85 17.22
CA GLY A 263 -24.12 -1.86 18.53
C GLY A 263 -22.78 -2.61 18.61
N ILE A 264 -22.33 -3.25 17.53
CA ILE A 264 -21.07 -4.04 17.49
C ILE A 264 -19.86 -3.18 17.89
N GLY A 265 -19.80 -1.92 17.45
CA GLY A 265 -18.72 -1.00 17.81
C GLY A 265 -18.61 -0.76 19.32
N SER A 266 -19.75 -0.59 20.00
CA SER A 266 -19.79 -0.42 21.46
C SER A 266 -19.34 -1.69 22.19
N GLN A 267 -19.74 -2.87 21.71
CA GLN A 267 -19.31 -4.14 22.30
C GLN A 267 -17.80 -4.37 22.14
N LEU A 268 -17.26 -4.09 20.95
CA LEU A 268 -15.81 -4.16 20.70
C LEU A 268 -15.03 -3.16 21.56
N LEU A 269 -15.55 -1.95 21.74
CA LEU A 269 -14.91 -0.95 22.58
C LEU A 269 -14.93 -1.36 24.06
N ALA A 270 -16.04 -1.89 24.57
CA ALA A 270 -16.13 -2.42 25.93
C ALA A 270 -15.19 -3.62 26.13
N ALA A 271 -15.10 -4.54 25.17
CA ALA A 271 -14.16 -5.66 25.24
C ALA A 271 -12.69 -5.18 25.23
N PHE A 272 -12.38 -4.13 24.47
CA PHE A 272 -11.06 -3.49 24.48
C PHE A 272 -10.74 -2.91 25.87
N GLU A 273 -11.70 -2.23 26.49
CA GLU A 273 -11.58 -1.67 27.84
C GLU A 273 -11.34 -2.76 28.89
N SER A 274 -12.11 -3.85 28.84
CA SER A 274 -11.93 -4.99 29.75
C SER A 274 -10.56 -5.63 29.60
N LEU A 275 -10.13 -5.92 28.37
CA LEU A 275 -8.81 -6.51 28.14
C LEU A 275 -7.66 -5.57 28.56
N ALA A 276 -7.82 -4.26 28.36
CA ALA A 276 -6.86 -3.29 28.84
C ALA A 276 -6.75 -3.30 30.37
N ALA A 277 -7.88 -3.35 31.09
CA ALA A 277 -7.89 -3.44 32.55
C ALA A 277 -7.27 -4.76 33.06
N GLU A 278 -7.57 -5.89 32.40
CA GLU A 278 -6.95 -7.20 32.70
C GLU A 278 -5.42 -7.17 32.52
N ARG A 279 -4.93 -6.40 31.54
CA ARG A 279 -3.51 -6.16 31.29
C ARG A 279 -2.90 -5.09 32.20
N GLY A 280 -3.61 -4.66 33.25
CA GLY A 280 -3.13 -3.67 34.21
C GLY A 280 -3.04 -2.23 33.67
N CYS A 281 -3.70 -1.94 32.54
CA CYS A 281 -3.77 -0.58 32.03
C CYS A 281 -4.69 0.28 32.89
N ARG A 282 -4.32 1.55 33.05
CA ARG A 282 -5.09 2.58 33.78
C ARG A 282 -5.64 3.66 32.86
N HIS A 283 -5.08 3.75 31.66
CA HIS A 283 -5.46 4.76 30.68
C HIS A 283 -5.63 4.12 29.31
N LEU A 284 -6.55 4.69 28.55
CA LEU A 284 -6.77 4.36 27.14
C LEU A 284 -6.42 5.58 26.29
N GLY A 285 -5.83 5.34 25.12
CA GLY A 285 -5.49 6.39 24.16
C GLY A 285 -5.98 6.04 22.76
N LEU A 286 -6.41 7.05 21.99
CA LEU A 286 -6.66 6.91 20.55
C LEU A 286 -6.51 8.26 19.83
N ARG A 287 -6.40 8.19 18.50
CA ARG A 287 -6.50 9.37 17.61
C ARG A 287 -7.65 9.22 16.63
N THR A 288 -8.33 10.33 16.35
CA THR A 288 -9.39 10.37 15.35
C THR A 288 -9.54 11.77 14.75
N TYR A 289 -10.25 11.91 13.64
CA TYR A 289 -10.55 13.21 13.05
C TYR A 289 -11.70 13.89 13.80
N ALA A 290 -11.56 15.18 14.11
CA ALA A 290 -12.53 15.94 14.90
C ALA A 290 -13.91 16.06 14.24
N ASP A 291 -13.95 16.08 12.91
CA ASP A 291 -15.15 16.18 12.08
C ASP A 291 -15.81 14.80 11.80
N SER A 292 -15.30 13.72 12.38
CA SER A 292 -15.75 12.36 12.06
C SER A 292 -16.85 11.85 12.99
N ARG A 293 -17.67 10.93 12.48
CA ARG A 293 -18.64 10.18 13.31
C ARG A 293 -17.95 9.38 14.44
N ALA A 294 -16.69 8.99 14.24
CA ALA A 294 -15.92 8.28 15.27
C ALA A 294 -15.65 9.18 16.47
N PHE A 295 -15.36 10.47 16.27
CA PHE A 295 -15.19 11.42 17.36
C PHE A 295 -16.43 11.50 18.26
N ALA A 296 -17.60 11.72 17.67
CA ALA A 296 -18.87 11.74 18.41
C ALA A 296 -19.16 10.40 19.11
N PHE A 297 -18.84 9.28 18.45
CA PHE A 297 -18.97 7.95 19.05
C PHE A 297 -18.10 7.81 20.31
N TYR A 298 -16.83 8.19 20.27
CA TYR A 298 -15.94 8.09 21.43
C TYR A 298 -16.35 9.04 22.57
N LEU A 299 -16.77 10.28 22.26
CA LEU A 299 -17.34 11.19 23.27
C LEU A 299 -18.54 10.55 23.98
N GLY A 300 -19.44 9.92 23.22
CA GLY A 300 -20.59 9.19 23.78
C GLY A 300 -20.21 7.97 24.64
N HIS A 301 -18.97 7.49 24.53
CA HIS A 301 -18.42 6.39 25.35
C HIS A 301 -17.42 6.91 26.39
N GLY A 302 -17.57 8.17 26.84
CA GLY A 302 -16.80 8.71 27.96
C GLY A 302 -15.34 9.02 27.66
N TRP A 303 -14.93 9.04 26.38
CA TRP A 303 -13.62 9.53 25.99
C TRP A 303 -13.62 11.06 26.01
N ARG A 304 -12.48 11.64 26.39
CA ARG A 304 -12.26 13.09 26.37
C ARG A 304 -11.14 13.46 25.42
N GLU A 305 -11.29 14.58 24.75
CA GLU A 305 -10.22 15.22 23.99
C GLU A 305 -9.15 15.74 24.95
N VAL A 306 -7.88 15.49 24.63
CA VAL A 306 -6.73 15.98 25.40
C VAL A 306 -5.75 16.81 24.56
N ALA A 307 -5.84 16.73 23.22
CA ALA A 307 -5.10 17.60 22.31
C ALA A 307 -5.78 17.64 20.93
N ARG A 308 -5.56 18.74 20.19
CA ARG A 308 -6.03 18.98 18.83
C ARG A 308 -4.98 19.71 18.01
N TRP A 309 -4.83 19.34 16.75
CA TRP A 309 -3.92 20.01 15.82
C TRP A 309 -4.38 19.86 14.37
N THR A 310 -3.99 20.82 13.53
CA THR A 310 -4.19 20.76 12.08
C THR A 310 -3.37 19.61 11.48
N TRP A 311 -3.99 18.84 10.59
CA TRP A 311 -3.43 17.67 9.93
C TRP A 311 -3.52 17.82 8.41
N LYS A 312 -3.20 16.73 7.68
CA LYS A 312 -3.25 16.67 6.22
C LYS A 312 -4.60 17.19 5.69
N ASN A 313 -4.53 17.99 4.62
CA ASN A 313 -5.68 18.62 3.95
C ASN A 313 -6.50 19.55 4.87
N GLU A 314 -5.83 20.27 5.77
CA GLU A 314 -6.45 21.23 6.71
C GLU A 314 -7.51 20.62 7.66
N ARG A 315 -7.59 19.29 7.74
CA ARG A 315 -8.48 18.61 8.66
C ARG A 315 -7.88 18.55 10.05
N GLU A 316 -8.72 18.54 11.08
CA GLU A 316 -8.25 18.49 12.47
C GLU A 316 -8.17 17.06 12.99
N MET A 317 -7.02 16.72 13.58
CA MET A 317 -6.81 15.47 14.32
C MET A 317 -6.91 15.74 15.81
N VAL A 318 -7.54 14.83 16.54
CA VAL A 318 -7.64 14.88 18.01
C VAL A 318 -7.00 13.67 18.65
N GLN A 319 -6.28 13.89 19.74
CA GLN A 319 -5.90 12.85 20.69
C GLN A 319 -7.02 12.74 21.73
N MET A 320 -7.53 11.54 21.92
CA MET A 320 -8.50 11.25 22.96
C MET A 320 -7.90 10.33 24.02
N ARG A 321 -8.39 10.48 25.24
CA ARG A 321 -8.05 9.66 26.40
C ARG A 321 -9.32 9.22 27.11
N ARG A 322 -9.27 8.05 27.72
CA ARG A 322 -10.22 7.62 28.74
C ARG A 322 -9.45 7.00 29.91
N ASP A 323 -9.94 7.23 31.12
CA ASP A 323 -9.42 6.59 32.33
C ASP A 323 -10.26 5.33 32.59
N LEU A 324 -9.61 4.22 32.96
CA LEU A 324 -10.25 2.93 33.28
C LEU A 324 -10.67 2.85 34.74
#